data_AF-A0A6G4N6W2-F1
#
_entry.id   AF-A0A6G4N6W2-F1
#
_cell.length_a   1.000
_cell.length_b   1.000
_cell.length_c   1.000
_cell.angle_alpha   90.00
_cell.angle_beta   90.00
_cell.angle_gamma   90.00
#
_symmetry.space_group_name_H-M   'P 1'
#
loop_
_entity.id
_entity.type
_entity.pdbx_description
1 polymer ?
#
loop_
_entity_poly.entity_id
_entity_poly.type
_entity_poly.pdbx_seq_one_letter_code
_entity_poly.pdbx_strand_id
1 'polypeptide(L)'
;QRVLRVIEYYLKTKKLLSNRKKVQQFTENYDTLLLGIEMSRKTLYSRINKRVDIMLDHGLFREVQQLVEQGYESCQSMQAIGYKELIPVINGQMIYEDAVNDLKQHSRQYAKRQMTWFKNKMSVHWLDKDNMSLQMMLDEITTQIK
;
A
#
# COMPACT_ATOMS: atom_id res chain seq x y z
N GLN A 1 13.72 -8.49 10.55
CA GLN A 1 12.98 -7.39 11.24
C GLN A 1 12.14 -7.86 12.44
N ARG A 2 11.29 -8.92 12.33
CA ARG A 2 10.43 -9.35 13.46
C ARG A 2 11.21 -9.75 14.73
N VAL A 3 12.32 -10.49 14.59
CA VAL A 3 13.15 -10.93 15.73
C VAL A 3 13.82 -9.75 16.44
N LEU A 4 14.45 -8.84 15.69
CA LEU A 4 15.07 -7.62 16.25
C LEU A 4 14.07 -6.79 17.07
N ARG A 5 12.84 -6.63 16.57
CA ARG A 5 11.78 -5.89 17.28
C ARG A 5 11.35 -6.55 18.58
N VAL A 6 11.35 -7.89 18.64
CA VAL A 6 11.05 -8.64 19.87
C VAL A 6 12.17 -8.46 20.89
N ILE A 7 13.42 -8.54 20.46
CA ILE A 7 14.60 -8.33 21.31
C ILE A 7 14.60 -6.90 21.86
N GLU A 8 14.42 -5.89 20.99
CA GLU A 8 14.38 -4.49 21.37
C GLU A 8 13.29 -4.21 22.41
N TYR A 9 12.09 -4.75 22.19
CA TYR A 9 10.98 -4.60 23.14
C TYR A 9 11.28 -5.22 24.49
N TYR A 10 11.83 -6.43 24.52
CA TYR A 10 12.18 -7.11 25.78
C TYR A 10 13.29 -6.35 26.53
N LEU A 11 14.31 -5.86 25.82
CA LEU A 11 15.38 -5.06 26.42
C LEU A 11 14.84 -3.77 27.07
N LYS A 12 13.88 -3.10 26.41
CA LYS A 12 13.28 -1.85 26.90
C LYS A 12 12.25 -2.04 28.01
N THR A 13 11.40 -3.06 27.92
CA THR A 13 10.23 -3.20 28.80
C THR A 13 10.38 -4.30 29.84
N LYS A 14 11.38 -5.18 29.71
CA LYS A 14 11.56 -6.44 30.45
C LYS A 14 10.32 -7.35 30.43
N LYS A 15 9.41 -7.12 29.47
CA LYS A 15 8.20 -7.91 29.27
C LYS A 15 8.30 -8.65 27.95
N LEU A 16 7.77 -9.87 27.91
CA LEU A 16 7.66 -10.62 26.67
C LEU A 16 6.63 -9.95 25.75
N LEU A 17 6.96 -9.81 24.46
CA LEU A 17 6.05 -9.24 23.47
C LEU A 17 4.76 -10.08 23.31
N SER A 18 4.84 -11.38 23.61
CA SER A 18 3.71 -12.32 23.68
C SER A 18 2.74 -12.06 24.84
N ASN A 19 3.21 -11.43 25.94
CA ASN A 19 2.38 -11.11 27.11
C ASN A 19 1.57 -9.82 26.90
N ARG A 20 1.76 -9.13 25.76
CA ARG A 20 0.85 -8.06 25.37
C ARG A 20 -0.51 -8.70 25.13
N LYS A 21 -1.48 -8.42 26.01
CA LYS A 21 -2.90 -8.69 25.73
C LYS A 21 -3.15 -8.25 24.28
N LYS A 22 -3.76 -9.10 23.46
CA LYS A 22 -4.33 -8.67 22.18
C LYS A 22 -5.37 -7.61 22.52
N VAL A 23 -4.94 -6.35 22.62
CA VAL A 23 -5.82 -5.20 22.57
C VAL A 23 -6.24 -5.12 21.09
N GLN A 24 -7.05 -6.10 20.69
CA GLN A 24 -7.90 -6.06 19.51
C GLN A 24 -9.32 -5.72 19.99
N GLN A 25 -9.41 -4.79 20.93
CA GLN A 25 -10.44 -3.80 20.77
C GLN A 25 -9.70 -2.69 20.05
N PHE A 26 -10.00 -2.50 18.76
CA PHE A 26 -9.98 -1.14 18.24
C PHE A 26 -10.90 -0.41 19.22
N THR A 27 -10.33 0.27 20.23
CA THR A 27 -11.13 1.17 21.02
C THR A 27 -11.52 2.23 20.01
N GLU A 28 -12.77 2.18 19.58
CA GLU A 28 -13.36 3.17 18.70
C GLU A 28 -13.27 4.49 19.47
N ASN A 29 -12.16 5.19 19.28
CA ASN A 29 -11.92 6.49 19.89
C ASN A 29 -12.88 7.55 19.30
N TYR A 30 -13.59 7.18 18.23
CA TYR A 30 -14.49 8.00 17.43
C TYR A 30 -15.66 7.14 16.94
N ASP A 31 -16.80 7.78 16.69
CA ASP A 31 -17.88 7.21 15.89
C ASP A 31 -17.45 7.20 14.42
N THR A 32 -16.80 6.11 14.00
CA THR A 32 -16.14 6.01 12.69
C THR A 32 -17.06 5.41 11.62
N LEU A 33 -17.43 6.22 10.63
CA LEU A 33 -17.94 5.73 9.35
C LEU A 33 -16.78 5.30 8.44
N LEU A 34 -16.43 4.01 8.47
CA LEU A 34 -15.34 3.46 7.67
C LEU A 34 -15.84 3.03 6.28
N LEU A 35 -15.44 3.80 5.27
CA LEU A 35 -15.80 3.57 3.87
C LEU A 35 -14.65 2.94 3.10
N GLY A 36 -14.97 2.02 2.19
CA GLY A 36 -14.00 1.39 1.30
C GLY A 36 -14.51 1.39 -0.13
N ILE A 37 -13.64 1.66 -1.09
CA ILE A 37 -13.99 1.56 -2.52
C ILE A 37 -13.50 0.20 -3.02
N GLU A 38 -14.41 -0.62 -3.53
CA GLU A 38 -14.07 -1.87 -4.17
C GLU A 38 -14.35 -1.86 -5.67
N MET A 39 -13.75 -2.82 -6.36
CA MET A 39 -13.97 -3.09 -7.77
C MET A 39 -13.57 -4.54 -8.04
N SER A 40 -13.98 -5.08 -9.18
CA SER A 40 -13.57 -6.41 -9.60
C SER A 40 -12.05 -6.50 -9.74
N ARG A 41 -11.49 -7.69 -9.46
CA ARG A 41 -10.04 -7.91 -9.55
C ARG A 41 -9.48 -7.61 -10.94
N LYS A 42 -10.27 -7.89 -11.98
CA LYS A 42 -9.90 -7.64 -13.38
C LYS A 42 -9.74 -6.13 -13.63
N THR A 43 -10.73 -5.33 -13.24
CA THR A 43 -10.67 -3.87 -13.36
C THR A 43 -9.51 -3.30 -12.54
N LEU A 44 -9.37 -3.75 -11.28
CA LEU A 44 -8.30 -3.30 -10.39
C LEU A 44 -6.90 -3.52 -11.01
N TYR A 45 -6.63 -4.71 -11.52
CA TYR A 45 -5.32 -5.03 -12.09
C TYR A 45 -5.05 -4.26 -13.39
N SER A 46 -6.07 -4.10 -14.24
CA SER A 46 -5.95 -3.29 -15.46
C SER A 46 -5.61 -1.84 -15.12
N ARG A 47 -6.31 -1.24 -14.14
CA ARG A 47 -6.04 0.14 -13.69
C ARG A 47 -4.68 0.30 -13.05
N ILE A 48 -4.22 -0.68 -12.25
CA ILE A 48 -2.89 -0.66 -11.65
C ILE A 48 -1.82 -0.67 -12.73
N ASN A 49 -1.92 -1.57 -13.72
CA ASN A 49 -0.94 -1.65 -14.79
C ASN A 49 -0.90 -0.32 -15.57
N LYS A 50 -2.06 0.20 -15.97
CA LYS A 50 -2.16 1.48 -16.68
C LYS A 50 -1.60 2.64 -15.85
N ARG A 51 -1.83 2.65 -14.53
CA ARG A 51 -1.27 3.68 -13.64
C ARG A 51 0.25 3.62 -13.59
N VAL A 52 0.84 2.43 -13.55
CA VAL A 52 2.30 2.28 -13.60
C VAL A 52 2.87 2.80 -14.91
N ASP A 53 2.24 2.48 -16.04
CA ASP A 53 2.64 2.99 -17.35
C ASP A 53 2.63 4.53 -17.37
N ILE A 54 1.52 5.12 -16.90
CA ILE A 54 1.38 6.57 -16.75
C ILE A 54 2.47 7.16 -15.85
N MET A 55 2.81 6.52 -14.72
CA MET A 55 3.85 7.03 -13.81
C MET A 55 5.23 7.05 -14.49
N LEU A 56 5.55 6.03 -15.27
CA LEU A 56 6.81 5.96 -16.02
C LEU A 56 6.86 7.03 -17.11
N ASP A 57 5.76 7.24 -17.84
CA ASP A 57 5.63 8.30 -18.85
C ASP A 57 5.78 9.70 -18.24
N HIS A 58 5.30 9.91 -17.02
CA HIS A 58 5.47 11.16 -16.27
C HIS A 58 6.87 11.33 -15.63
N GLY A 59 7.79 10.38 -15.84
CA GLY A 59 9.18 10.51 -15.41
C GLY A 59 9.51 9.90 -14.05
N LEU A 60 8.74 8.92 -13.55
CA LEU A 60 9.08 8.19 -12.33
C LEU A 60 10.54 7.70 -12.32
N PHE A 61 11.02 7.15 -13.44
CA PHE A 61 12.41 6.67 -13.53
C PHE A 61 13.43 7.79 -13.29
N ARG A 62 13.19 8.99 -13.83
CA ARG A 62 14.05 10.15 -13.64
C ARG A 62 14.04 10.62 -12.18
N GLU A 63 12.87 10.59 -11.53
CA GLU A 63 12.75 10.92 -10.10
C GLU A 63 13.58 9.97 -9.24
N VAL A 64 13.47 8.65 -9.46
CA VAL A 64 14.27 7.66 -8.70
C VAL A 64 15.76 7.86 -8.96
N GLN A 65 16.16 8.10 -10.21
CA GLN A 65 17.54 8.35 -10.57
C GLN A 65 18.12 9.55 -9.80
N GLN A 66 17.41 10.67 -9.77
CA GLN A 66 17.85 11.86 -9.01
C GLN A 66 18.00 11.59 -7.52
N LEU A 67 17.09 10.82 -6.92
CA LEU A 67 17.16 10.47 -5.49
C LEU A 67 18.34 9.54 -5.17
N VAL A 68 18.66 8.61 -6.06
CA VAL A 68 19.84 7.74 -5.92
C VAL A 68 21.12 8.57 -6.06
N GLU A 69 21.20 9.46 -7.05
CA GLU A 69 22.33 10.38 -7.26
C GLU A 69 22.57 11.31 -6.05
N GLN A 70 21.50 11.69 -5.33
CA GLN A 70 21.58 12.47 -4.09
C GLN A 70 21.99 11.63 -2.86
N GLY A 71 22.19 10.32 -3.01
CA GLY A 71 22.64 9.43 -1.93
C GLY A 71 21.52 8.91 -1.02
N TYR A 72 20.24 9.07 -1.41
CA TYR A 72 19.11 8.62 -0.60
C TYR A 72 18.77 7.13 -0.73
N GLU A 73 19.53 6.36 -1.53
CA GLU A 73 19.25 4.95 -1.84
C GLU A 73 19.01 4.07 -0.59
N SER A 74 19.75 4.30 0.49
CA SER A 74 19.66 3.53 1.73
C SER A 74 18.47 3.88 2.63
N CYS A 75 17.69 4.90 2.27
CA CYS A 75 16.57 5.37 3.09
C CYS A 75 15.37 4.41 3.06
N GLN A 76 14.59 4.40 4.14
CA GLN A 76 13.38 3.58 4.22
C GLN A 76 12.33 3.97 3.16
N SER A 77 12.29 5.24 2.74
CA SER A 77 11.43 5.72 1.65
C SER A 77 11.72 5.01 0.32
N MET A 78 13.00 4.73 0.03
CA MET A 78 13.42 4.03 -1.19
C MET A 78 13.03 2.55 -1.21
N GLN A 79 12.56 2.00 -0.08
CA GLN A 79 12.01 0.65 0.00
C GLN A 79 10.53 0.58 -0.39
N ALA A 80 9.91 1.72 -0.73
CA ALA A 80 8.54 1.75 -1.23
C ALA A 80 8.43 1.13 -2.63
N ILE A 81 7.27 0.51 -2.91
CA ILE A 81 6.95 -0.02 -4.25
C ILE A 81 6.90 1.15 -5.22
N GLY A 82 7.65 1.06 -6.32
CA GLY A 82 7.91 2.16 -7.24
C GLY A 82 9.38 2.49 -7.32
N TYR A 83 10.02 2.61 -6.15
CA TYR A 83 11.41 3.02 -6.03
C TYR A 83 12.33 1.81 -6.01
N LYS A 84 12.05 0.85 -5.11
CA LYS A 84 12.93 -0.31 -4.90
C LYS A 84 13.12 -1.17 -6.15
N GLU A 85 12.11 -1.22 -7.04
CA GLU A 85 12.19 -1.98 -8.28
C GLU A 85 13.05 -1.30 -9.34
N LEU A 86 13.16 0.03 -9.30
CA LEU A 86 13.91 0.80 -10.31
C LEU A 86 15.38 1.02 -9.93
N ILE A 87 15.73 0.94 -8.64
CA ILE A 87 17.12 1.08 -8.17
C ILE A 87 18.08 0.07 -8.84
N PRO A 88 17.77 -1.23 -8.96
CA PRO A 88 18.65 -2.18 -9.65
C PRO A 88 18.90 -1.83 -11.11
N VAL A 89 17.94 -1.18 -11.79
CA VAL A 89 18.12 -0.72 -13.18
C VAL A 89 19.11 0.44 -13.24
N ILE A 90 19.00 1.39 -12.31
CA ILE A 90 19.94 2.53 -12.19
C ILE A 90 21.36 2.01 -11.93
N ASN A 91 21.49 0.96 -11.12
CA ASN A 91 22.78 0.32 -10.82
C ASN A 91 23.28 -0.64 -11.91
N GLY A 92 22.56 -0.80 -13.03
CA GLY A 92 22.94 -1.70 -14.13
C GLY A 92 22.84 -3.19 -13.80
N GLN A 93 22.10 -3.56 -12.76
CA GLN A 93 21.94 -4.94 -12.26
C GLN A 93 20.69 -5.65 -12.80
N MET A 94 19.78 -4.92 -13.43
CA MET A 94 18.51 -5.43 -13.96
C MET A 94 18.10 -4.67 -15.22
N ILE A 95 17.43 -5.35 -16.15
CA ILE A 95 16.88 -4.73 -17.36
C ILE A 95 15.62 -3.93 -17.00
N TYR A 96 15.45 -2.77 -17.63
CA TYR A 96 14.32 -1.88 -17.37
C TYR A 96 12.95 -2.58 -17.49
N GLU A 97 12.75 -3.40 -18.51
CA GLU A 97 11.48 -4.12 -18.73
C GLU A 97 11.12 -5.08 -17.60
N ASP A 98 12.12 -5.79 -17.06
CA ASP A 98 11.94 -6.71 -15.93
C ASP A 98 11.54 -5.95 -14.67
N ALA A 99 12.19 -4.81 -14.40
CA ALA A 99 11.85 -3.94 -13.28
C ALA A 99 10.43 -3.37 -13.40
N VAL A 100 9.98 -3.01 -14.60
CA VAL A 100 8.61 -2.54 -14.84
C VAL A 100 7.60 -3.67 -14.60
N ASN A 101 7.91 -4.89 -15.02
CA ASN A 101 7.08 -6.06 -14.76
C ASN A 101 6.95 -6.36 -13.25
N ASP A 102 8.06 -6.30 -12.53
CA ASP A 102 8.11 -6.44 -11.08
C ASP A 102 7.33 -5.33 -10.37
N LEU A 103 7.47 -4.08 -10.82
CA LEU A 103 6.73 -2.94 -10.29
C LEU A 103 5.21 -3.15 -10.42
N LYS A 104 4.75 -3.57 -11.61
CA LYS A 104 3.34 -3.88 -11.85
C LYS A 104 2.89 -5.04 -10.96
N GLN A 105 3.71 -6.09 -10.84
CA GLN A 105 3.41 -7.26 -10.00
C GLN A 105 3.30 -6.91 -8.51
N HIS A 106 4.30 -6.23 -7.95
CA HIS A 106 4.30 -5.83 -6.55
C HIS A 106 3.16 -4.88 -6.23
N SER A 107 2.83 -3.96 -7.15
CA SER A 107 1.66 -3.08 -7.02
C SER A 107 0.34 -3.88 -6.92
N ARG A 108 0.14 -4.90 -7.78
CA ARG A 108 -1.04 -5.77 -7.71
C ARG A 108 -1.10 -6.58 -6.42
N GLN A 109 0.02 -7.17 -6.01
CA GLN A 109 0.09 -7.94 -4.77
C GLN A 109 -0.17 -7.06 -3.53
N TYR A 110 0.33 -5.82 -3.54
CA TYR A 110 0.10 -4.86 -2.48
C TYR A 110 -1.39 -4.48 -2.38
N ALA A 111 -2.02 -4.14 -3.51
CA ALA A 111 -3.45 -3.86 -3.55
C ALA A 111 -4.29 -5.06 -3.06
N LYS A 112 -3.93 -6.29 -3.46
CA LYS A 112 -4.56 -7.52 -2.94
C LYS A 112 -4.41 -7.63 -1.42
N ARG A 113 -3.20 -7.42 -0.88
CA ARG A 113 -2.95 -7.49 0.57
C ARG A 113 -3.74 -6.44 1.34
N GLN A 114 -3.83 -5.21 0.83
CA GLN A 114 -4.65 -4.15 1.43
C GLN A 114 -6.12 -4.55 1.47
N MET A 115 -6.66 -5.00 0.34
CA MET A 115 -8.05 -5.43 0.24
C MET A 115 -8.36 -6.61 1.19
N THR A 116 -7.49 -7.63 1.21
CA THR A 116 -7.62 -8.76 2.15
C THR A 116 -7.57 -8.32 3.60
N TRP A 117 -6.72 -7.34 3.94
CA TRP A 117 -6.63 -6.84 5.30
C TRP A 117 -7.91 -6.11 5.71
N PHE A 118 -8.41 -5.18 4.88
CA PHE A 118 -9.64 -4.44 5.16
C PHE A 118 -10.85 -5.37 5.29
N LYS A 119 -11.03 -6.32 4.36
CA LYS A 119 -12.15 -7.28 4.41
C LYS A 119 -12.13 -8.20 5.64
N ASN A 120 -10.95 -8.52 6.17
CA ASN A 120 -10.82 -9.49 7.27
C ASN A 120 -10.63 -8.85 8.65
N LYS A 121 -10.30 -7.56 8.73
CA LYS A 121 -9.93 -6.89 9.99
C LYS A 121 -10.81 -5.73 10.36
N MET A 122 -11.64 -5.24 9.44
CA MET A 122 -12.46 -4.06 9.62
C MET A 122 -13.89 -4.30 9.17
N SER A 123 -14.83 -3.67 9.85
CA SER A 123 -16.19 -3.51 9.33
C SER A 123 -16.19 -2.29 8.43
N VAL A 124 -16.11 -2.52 7.12
CA VAL A 124 -16.03 -1.46 6.10
C VAL A 124 -17.32 -1.45 5.31
N HIS A 125 -17.90 -0.27 5.11
CA HIS A 125 -18.98 -0.07 4.16
C HIS A 125 -18.39 0.07 2.74
N TRP A 126 -18.65 -0.90 1.88
CA TRP A 126 -18.03 -1.01 0.57
C TRP A 126 -18.87 -0.36 -0.53
N LEU A 127 -18.26 0.57 -1.26
CA LEU A 127 -18.80 1.23 -2.43
C LEU A 127 -18.22 0.59 -3.69
N ASP A 128 -19.06 0.05 -4.55
CA ASP A 128 -18.63 -0.64 -5.76
C ASP A 128 -18.36 0.35 -6.90
N LYS A 129 -17.09 0.59 -7.19
CA LYS A 129 -16.63 1.49 -8.24
C LYS A 129 -17.03 1.04 -9.65
N ASP A 130 -17.25 -0.26 -9.87
CA ASP A 130 -17.64 -0.79 -11.18
C ASP A 130 -19.11 -0.44 -11.49
N ASN A 131 -19.95 -0.30 -10.47
CA ASN A 131 -21.39 -0.02 -10.61
C ASN A 131 -21.83 1.38 -10.14
N MET A 132 -20.99 2.10 -9.38
CA MET A 132 -21.31 3.42 -8.85
C MET A 132 -20.46 4.53 -9.50
N SER A 133 -21.14 5.60 -9.92
CA SER A 133 -20.49 6.86 -10.31
C SER A 133 -19.98 7.60 -9.06
N LEU A 134 -19.16 8.64 -9.26
CA LEU A 134 -18.72 9.49 -8.15
C LEU A 134 -19.92 10.11 -7.42
N GLN A 135 -20.92 10.58 -8.17
CA GLN A 135 -22.12 11.18 -7.59
C GLN A 135 -22.90 10.17 -6.75
N MET A 136 -23.12 8.96 -7.26
CA MET A 136 -23.83 7.91 -6.51
C MET A 136 -23.10 7.53 -5.21
N MET A 137 -21.77 7.47 -5.24
CA MET A 137 -20.97 7.22 -4.03
C MET A 137 -21.12 8.36 -3.02
N LEU A 138 -21.18 9.62 -3.47
CA LEU A 138 -21.40 10.76 -2.58
C LEU A 138 -22.80 10.75 -1.97
N ASP A 139 -23.82 10.42 -2.76
CA ASP A 139 -25.21 10.35 -2.29
C ASP A 139 -25.38 9.24 -1.23
N GLU A 140 -24.75 8.07 -1.44
CA GLU A 140 -24.73 6.96 -0.48
C GLU A 140 -24.06 7.38 0.84
N ILE A 141 -22.90 8.04 0.76
CA ILE A 141 -22.18 8.54 1.94
C ILE A 141 -23.02 9.59 2.68
N THR A 142 -23.66 10.51 1.95
CA THR A 142 -24.47 11.58 2.55
C THR A 142 -25.67 11.01 3.30
N THR A 143 -26.23 9.88 2.85
CA THR A 143 -27.32 9.18 3.55
C THR A 143 -26.86 8.57 4.88
N GLN A 144 -25.58 8.20 4.99
CA GLN A 144 -24.98 7.63 6.19
C GLN A 144 -24.54 8.69 7.21
N ILE A 145 -24.32 9.93 6.76
CA ILE A 145 -23.96 11.08 7.60
C ILE A 145 -25.27 11.75 8.05
N LYS A 146 -25.68 11.51 9.30
CA LYS A 146 -26.75 12.28 9.95
C LYS A 146 -26.24 13.58 10.53
#